data_AF-A0A662YLA5-F1
#
_entry.id   AF-A0A662YLA5-F1
#
_cell.length_a   1.000
_cell.length_b   1.000
_cell.length_c   1.000
_cell.angle_alpha   90.00
_cell.angle_beta   90.00
_cell.angle_gamma   90.00
#
_symmetry.space_group_name_H-M   'P 1'
#
loop_
_entity.id
_entity.type
_entity.pdbx_description
1 polymer ?
#
loop_
_entity_poly.entity_id
_entity_poly.type
_entity_poly.pdbx_seq_one_letter_code
_entity_poly.pdbx_strand_id
1 'polypeptide(L)'
;MSSLLESAKVRLVNGNSCCSGRVEVYHDGQWGTVCDDYWDTTDAQVVCRELGCGSATSAPGKSHFGQGSGTIWLDDVSCYGSESSLLSCGSRGWGKHDCGHDKDAGVVCTASHSANVRLVNGNSCCSGRVEVYHDNRWGTVCDDYWDTTDAQIVCRELGCGTALSAPGNAHFGQGSGTIWLDSVTCYGSESSLLSCGSRGWGTQGCTHSEDAGVVCSGRSRLVNGFGRCAGRVEIYYRGAWGSVCSDSWGLEDAEVVCRELGCGAAVSAPRGAVYGEGSGPIFLEDVDCTGNEAMLHYCGSSALKTHNCAHSKDVSVICFDAGGCCLSLSFLF
;
A
#
# COMPACT_ATOMS: atom_id res chain seq x y z
N MET A 1 31.11 -4.89 -6.05
CA MET A 1 30.33 -6.12 -5.83
C MET A 1 29.59 -5.96 -4.51
N SER A 2 28.33 -5.53 -4.58
CA SER A 2 27.32 -5.66 -3.53
C SER A 2 25.97 -5.55 -4.22
N SER A 3 25.08 -6.47 -3.89
CA SER A 3 23.81 -6.85 -4.50
C SER A 3 22.65 -5.92 -4.13
N LEU A 4 21.94 -5.37 -5.11
CA LEU A 4 20.71 -4.58 -4.98
C LEU A 4 19.97 -4.72 -6.33
N LEU A 5 18.82 -5.37 -6.53
CA LEU A 5 17.62 -5.58 -5.72
C LEU A 5 17.17 -7.04 -5.86
N GLU A 6 17.03 -7.75 -4.76
CA GLU A 6 16.40 -9.06 -4.74
C GLU A 6 14.88 -8.83 -4.67
N SER A 7 14.12 -9.30 -5.66
CA SER A 7 12.65 -9.25 -5.64
C SER A 7 12.17 -9.81 -4.30
N ALA A 8 11.33 -9.07 -3.58
CA ALA A 8 10.79 -9.54 -2.31
C ALA A 8 9.92 -10.77 -2.57
N LYS A 9 10.39 -11.94 -2.18
CA LYS A 9 9.68 -13.21 -2.37
C LYS A 9 8.67 -13.46 -1.25
N VAL A 10 8.25 -12.40 -0.55
CA VAL A 10 7.34 -12.40 0.58
C VAL A 10 6.38 -11.22 0.43
N ARG A 11 5.09 -11.41 0.71
CA ARG A 11 4.08 -10.35 0.70
C ARG A 11 3.07 -10.52 1.85
N LEU A 12 2.36 -9.43 2.17
CA LEU A 12 1.29 -9.42 3.17
C LEU A 12 -0.07 -9.22 2.51
N VAL A 13 -1.03 -10.07 2.83
CA VAL A 13 -2.37 -10.05 2.23
C VAL A 13 -3.44 -9.90 3.32
N ASN A 14 -4.52 -9.18 3.00
CA ASN A 14 -5.69 -8.98 3.87
C ASN A 14 -5.40 -8.33 5.25
N GLY A 15 -4.33 -7.53 5.35
CA GLY A 15 -4.09 -6.68 6.51
C GLY A 15 -4.90 -5.39 6.49
N ASN A 16 -4.86 -4.66 7.61
CA ASN A 16 -5.44 -3.32 7.72
C ASN A 16 -4.45 -2.20 7.36
N SER A 17 -3.25 -2.57 6.92
CA SER A 17 -2.16 -1.69 6.51
C SER A 17 -1.21 -2.45 5.59
N CYS A 18 -0.29 -1.73 4.93
CA CYS A 18 0.78 -2.33 4.13
C CYS A 18 1.79 -3.15 4.95
N CYS A 19 1.71 -3.10 6.29
CA CYS A 19 2.65 -3.71 7.22
C CYS A 19 1.97 -4.69 8.18
N SER A 20 0.80 -5.20 7.80
CA SER A 20 0.13 -6.30 8.47
C SER A 20 -0.53 -7.21 7.44
N GLY A 21 -0.76 -8.48 7.77
CA GLY A 21 -1.49 -9.41 6.91
C GLY A 21 -0.99 -10.85 7.00
N ARG A 22 -1.66 -11.74 6.28
CA ARG A 22 -1.22 -13.13 6.04
C ARG A 22 0.08 -13.11 5.25
N VAL A 23 1.04 -13.93 5.66
CA VAL A 23 2.33 -14.08 4.97
C VAL A 23 2.16 -15.05 3.81
N GLU A 24 2.51 -14.60 2.62
CA GLU A 24 2.62 -15.44 1.44
C GLU A 24 4.03 -15.33 0.88
N VAL A 25 4.55 -16.44 0.36
CA VAL A 25 5.89 -16.54 -0.23
C VAL A 25 5.82 -17.01 -1.68
N TYR A 26 6.76 -16.54 -2.50
CA TYR A 26 6.84 -16.90 -3.91
C TYR A 26 7.89 -17.98 -4.13
N HIS A 27 7.45 -19.15 -4.60
CA HIS A 27 8.32 -20.28 -4.92
C HIS A 27 7.78 -21.03 -6.14
N ASP A 28 8.69 -21.48 -7.01
CA ASP A 28 8.38 -22.26 -8.22
C ASP A 28 7.27 -21.66 -9.11
N GLY A 29 7.33 -20.35 -9.33
CA GLY A 29 6.41 -19.64 -10.21
C GLY A 29 5.02 -19.35 -9.60
N GLN A 30 4.80 -19.65 -8.32
CA GLN A 30 3.49 -19.49 -7.68
C GLN A 30 3.60 -18.95 -6.25
N TRP A 31 2.61 -18.14 -5.87
CA TRP A 31 2.44 -17.74 -4.48
C TRP A 31 1.79 -18.86 -3.68
N GLY A 32 2.23 -18.99 -2.44
CA GLY A 32 1.66 -19.91 -1.47
C GLY A 32 1.82 -19.40 -0.06
N THR A 33 1.09 -19.98 0.88
CA THR A 33 1.05 -19.50 2.27
C THR A 33 2.15 -20.14 3.12
N VAL A 34 2.28 -19.66 4.35
CA VAL A 34 3.17 -20.20 5.38
C VAL A 34 2.30 -20.79 6.48
N CYS A 35 2.59 -22.00 6.95
CA CYS A 35 1.89 -22.57 8.09
C CYS A 35 2.32 -21.91 9.41
N ASP A 36 1.40 -21.81 10.37
CA ASP A 36 1.61 -21.23 11.69
C ASP A 36 2.23 -22.20 12.72
N ASP A 37 2.49 -23.46 12.36
CA ASP A 37 3.19 -24.40 13.23
C ASP A 37 4.63 -23.90 13.44
N TYR A 38 4.99 -23.69 14.71
CA TYR A 38 6.23 -23.02 15.18
C TYR A 38 6.44 -21.56 14.73
N TRP A 39 5.46 -20.95 14.06
CA TRP A 39 5.54 -19.55 13.66
C TRP A 39 5.58 -18.61 14.87
N ASP A 40 6.68 -17.86 15.00
CA ASP A 40 6.87 -16.96 16.13
C ASP A 40 7.26 -15.52 15.74
N THR A 41 7.44 -14.67 16.74
CA THR A 41 7.78 -13.25 16.53
C THR A 41 9.17 -13.04 15.94
N THR A 42 10.07 -14.02 16.06
CA THR A 42 11.40 -14.01 15.44
C THR A 42 11.28 -14.20 13.93
N ASP A 43 10.41 -15.12 13.49
CA ASP A 43 10.10 -15.32 12.08
C ASP A 43 9.42 -14.08 11.49
N ALA A 44 8.40 -13.57 12.20
CA ALA A 44 7.73 -12.35 11.82
C ALA A 44 8.69 -11.14 11.74
N GLN A 45 9.70 -11.08 12.59
CA GLN A 45 10.69 -10.00 12.57
C GLN A 45 11.54 -10.01 11.29
N VAL A 46 11.82 -11.20 10.73
CA VAL A 46 12.49 -11.31 9.43
C VAL A 46 11.58 -10.74 8.34
N VAL A 47 10.30 -11.12 8.31
CA VAL A 47 9.31 -10.60 7.34
C VAL A 47 9.17 -9.08 7.44
N CYS A 48 9.00 -8.55 8.65
CA CYS A 48 8.83 -7.12 8.87
C CYS A 48 10.07 -6.32 8.44
N ARG A 49 11.27 -6.86 8.64
CA ARG A 49 12.52 -6.23 8.18
C ARG A 49 12.66 -6.34 6.66
N GLU A 50 12.40 -7.51 6.08
CA GLU A 50 12.45 -7.76 4.64
C GLU A 50 11.55 -6.79 3.86
N LEU A 51 10.35 -6.52 4.40
CA LEU A 51 9.39 -5.60 3.80
C LEU A 51 9.61 -4.11 4.14
N GLY A 52 10.63 -3.78 4.93
CA GLY A 52 10.87 -2.41 5.38
C GLY A 52 9.74 -1.86 6.27
N CYS A 53 9.04 -2.74 6.98
CA CYS A 53 7.90 -2.45 7.84
C CYS A 53 8.28 -2.27 9.33
N GLY A 54 9.58 -2.19 9.64
CA GLY A 54 10.09 -1.98 10.99
C GLY A 54 10.18 -3.28 11.79
N SER A 55 9.79 -3.24 13.06
CA SER A 55 9.85 -4.41 13.95
C SER A 55 8.56 -5.22 13.92
N ALA A 56 8.62 -6.52 14.19
CA ALA A 56 7.42 -7.33 14.40
C ALA A 56 6.80 -7.01 15.77
N THR A 57 5.50 -6.74 15.79
CA THR A 57 4.72 -6.58 17.02
C THR A 57 3.98 -7.87 17.37
N SER A 58 3.58 -8.66 16.38
CA SER A 58 2.98 -9.98 16.59
C SER A 58 3.12 -10.90 15.38
N ALA A 59 3.01 -12.20 15.65
CA ALA A 59 3.04 -13.31 14.69
C ALA A 59 1.72 -14.11 14.78
N PRO A 60 0.59 -13.55 14.32
CA PRO A 60 -0.71 -14.23 14.43
C PRO A 60 -0.77 -15.47 13.53
N GLY A 61 -1.25 -16.58 14.10
CA GLY A 61 -1.58 -17.81 13.37
C GLY A 61 -3.08 -17.95 13.11
N LYS A 62 -3.52 -19.19 12.84
CA LYS A 62 -4.91 -19.61 12.67
C LYS A 62 -5.69 -18.79 11.66
N SER A 63 -5.01 -18.36 10.60
CA SER A 63 -5.60 -17.58 9.52
C SER A 63 -6.30 -16.31 10.01
N HIS A 64 -5.70 -15.61 10.98
CA HIS A 64 -6.22 -14.37 11.55
C HIS A 64 -6.63 -13.33 10.50
N PHE A 65 -5.87 -13.23 9.41
CA PHE A 65 -6.14 -12.34 8.26
C PHE A 65 -6.95 -13.03 7.15
N GLY A 66 -7.67 -14.10 7.50
CA GLY A 66 -8.36 -14.96 6.56
C GLY A 66 -7.45 -16.02 5.94
N GLN A 67 -8.08 -17.09 5.47
CA GLN A 67 -7.42 -18.21 4.82
C GLN A 67 -6.90 -17.79 3.43
N GLY A 68 -5.73 -18.30 3.07
CA GLY A 68 -5.25 -18.32 1.70
C GLY A 68 -5.85 -19.48 0.91
N SER A 69 -5.28 -19.69 -0.27
CA SER A 69 -5.67 -20.75 -1.19
C SER A 69 -4.46 -21.24 -1.98
N GLY A 70 -4.46 -22.50 -2.37
CA GLY A 70 -3.40 -23.08 -3.20
C GLY A 70 -2.39 -23.84 -2.36
N THR A 71 -1.10 -23.63 -2.64
CA THR A 71 -0.01 -24.36 -1.99
C THR A 71 0.39 -23.69 -0.68
N ILE A 72 0.66 -24.48 0.36
CA ILE A 72 1.38 -24.01 1.56
C ILE A 72 2.86 -24.33 1.32
N TRP A 73 3.70 -23.30 1.20
CA TRP A 73 5.09 -23.47 0.80
C TRP A 73 6.04 -23.78 1.95
N LEU A 74 5.79 -23.17 3.11
CA LEU A 74 6.67 -23.25 4.27
C LEU A 74 5.90 -23.74 5.50
N ASP A 75 6.57 -24.54 6.31
CA ASP A 75 6.10 -25.12 7.55
C ASP A 75 7.28 -25.35 8.50
N ASP A 76 7.02 -25.34 9.81
CA ASP A 76 8.01 -25.23 10.90
C ASP A 76 9.12 -24.22 10.59
N VAL A 77 8.75 -22.98 10.26
CA VAL A 77 9.74 -21.93 10.02
C VAL A 77 10.51 -21.67 11.31
N SER A 78 11.84 -21.61 11.21
CA SER A 78 12.72 -21.42 12.37
C SER A 78 13.84 -20.45 12.02
N CYS A 79 13.53 -19.15 12.06
CA CYS A 79 14.51 -18.08 11.84
C CYS A 79 15.37 -17.86 13.09
N TYR A 80 16.61 -17.40 12.87
CA TYR A 80 17.48 -16.80 13.90
C TYR A 80 17.13 -15.33 14.16
N GLY A 81 16.32 -14.71 13.29
CA GLY A 81 15.91 -13.31 13.36
C GLY A 81 16.90 -12.35 12.70
N SER A 82 18.00 -12.83 12.11
CA SER A 82 19.04 -12.02 11.45
C SER A 82 19.08 -12.20 9.93
N GLU A 83 18.27 -13.10 9.40
CA GLU A 83 18.14 -13.40 7.99
C GLU A 83 17.65 -12.19 7.20
N SER A 84 18.18 -12.00 5.98
CA SER A 84 17.73 -10.92 5.10
C SER A 84 16.37 -11.21 4.45
N SER A 85 15.95 -12.48 4.41
CA SER A 85 14.68 -12.92 3.84
C SER A 85 14.14 -14.14 4.58
N LEU A 86 12.81 -14.27 4.66
CA LEU A 86 12.13 -15.42 5.25
C LEU A 86 12.55 -16.73 4.59
N LEU A 87 12.85 -16.70 3.31
CA LEU A 87 13.26 -17.89 2.55
C LEU A 87 14.65 -18.42 2.92
N SER A 88 15.41 -17.65 3.70
CA SER A 88 16.72 -18.06 4.22
C SER A 88 16.61 -18.74 5.59
N CYS A 89 15.43 -18.76 6.20
CA CYS A 89 15.20 -19.42 7.47
C CYS A 89 15.12 -20.94 7.32
N GLY A 90 15.37 -21.67 8.41
CA GLY A 90 15.09 -23.10 8.47
C GLY A 90 13.60 -23.37 8.26
N SER A 91 13.27 -24.49 7.61
CA SER A 91 11.90 -24.99 7.45
C SER A 91 11.92 -26.50 7.17
N ARG A 92 10.76 -27.15 7.14
CA ARG A 92 10.62 -28.56 6.68
C ARG A 92 10.99 -28.79 5.22
N GLY A 93 11.15 -27.72 4.45
CA GLY A 93 11.39 -27.73 3.01
C GLY A 93 10.12 -27.46 2.20
N TRP A 94 10.31 -27.02 0.97
CA TRP A 94 9.26 -26.52 0.09
C TRP A 94 8.09 -27.49 -0.11
N GLY A 95 6.88 -27.02 0.17
CA GLY A 95 5.63 -27.78 -0.03
C GLY A 95 5.44 -28.97 0.91
N LYS A 96 6.32 -29.13 1.92
CA LYS A 96 6.22 -30.19 2.92
C LYS A 96 5.57 -29.63 4.18
N HIS A 97 4.30 -29.99 4.39
CA HIS A 97 3.51 -29.56 5.53
C HIS A 97 2.41 -30.60 5.85
N ASP A 98 1.87 -30.55 7.06
CA ASP A 98 0.65 -31.25 7.48
C ASP A 98 -0.51 -30.29 7.82
N CYS A 99 -0.36 -29.02 7.44
CA CYS A 99 -1.32 -27.96 7.70
C CYS A 99 -2.43 -27.84 6.64
N GLY A 100 -3.58 -27.31 7.07
CA GLY A 100 -4.61 -26.73 6.19
C GLY A 100 -4.55 -25.20 6.21
N HIS A 101 -5.31 -24.54 5.32
CA HIS A 101 -5.37 -23.08 5.27
C HIS A 101 -6.11 -22.43 6.43
N ASP A 102 -6.63 -23.19 7.39
CA ASP A 102 -7.07 -22.68 8.70
C ASP A 102 -5.89 -22.35 9.63
N LYS A 103 -4.66 -22.67 9.20
CA LYS A 103 -3.39 -22.45 9.90
C LYS A 103 -2.43 -21.51 9.18
N ASP A 104 -2.91 -20.63 8.30
CA ASP A 104 -2.01 -19.71 7.62
C ASP A 104 -1.48 -18.64 8.60
N ALA A 105 -0.15 -18.47 8.57
CA ALA A 105 0.57 -17.51 9.37
C ALA A 105 0.40 -16.08 8.86
N GLY A 106 0.44 -15.12 9.78
CA GLY A 106 0.41 -13.69 9.52
C GLY A 106 1.44 -12.95 10.34
N VAL A 107 1.59 -11.66 10.02
CA VAL A 107 2.42 -10.72 10.79
C VAL A 107 1.69 -9.42 11.02
N VAL A 108 2.04 -8.77 12.12
CA VAL A 108 1.81 -7.34 12.31
C VAL A 108 3.17 -6.73 12.62
N CYS A 109 3.54 -5.73 11.83
CA CYS A 109 4.75 -4.97 12.03
C CYS A 109 4.43 -3.60 12.64
N THR A 110 5.45 -2.89 13.10
CA THR A 110 5.31 -1.52 13.61
C THR A 110 4.92 -0.52 12.51
N ALA A 111 5.01 -0.90 11.22
CA ALA A 111 5.15 0.00 10.08
C ALA A 111 6.35 0.93 10.30
N SER A 112 7.34 0.92 9.39
CA SER A 112 8.57 1.67 9.69
C SER A 112 8.34 3.17 9.79
N HIS A 113 7.15 3.70 9.44
CA HIS A 113 6.67 5.03 9.80
C HIS A 113 5.27 4.93 10.45
N SER A 114 5.24 5.18 11.76
CA SER A 114 4.09 5.43 12.64
C SER A 114 2.91 4.44 12.62
N ALA A 115 2.98 3.43 13.48
CA ALA A 115 1.86 2.58 13.94
C ALA A 115 0.63 3.33 14.48
N ASN A 116 0.67 4.67 14.53
CA ASN A 116 -0.34 5.47 15.21
C ASN A 116 -1.19 6.33 14.27
N VAL A 117 -1.03 6.23 12.94
CA VAL A 117 -1.89 6.91 11.96
C VAL A 117 -2.26 5.94 10.85
N ARG A 118 -3.54 5.91 10.43
CA ARG A 118 -4.02 5.13 9.27
C ARG A 118 -5.09 5.89 8.49
N LEU A 119 -5.28 5.47 7.23
CA LEU A 119 -6.36 5.97 6.37
C LEU A 119 -7.43 4.90 6.18
N VAL A 120 -8.69 5.28 6.35
CA VAL A 120 -9.85 4.37 6.28
C VAL A 120 -10.88 4.90 5.28
N ASN A 121 -11.54 4.00 4.56
CA ASN A 121 -12.61 4.30 3.59
C ASN A 121 -12.19 5.24 2.45
N GLY A 122 -10.90 5.30 2.12
CA GLY A 122 -10.41 5.93 0.89
C GLY A 122 -10.66 5.07 -0.34
N ASN A 123 -10.51 5.68 -1.51
CA ASN A 123 -10.47 4.92 -2.76
C ASN A 123 -9.07 4.32 -2.98
N SER A 124 -8.01 4.89 -2.41
CA SER A 124 -6.63 4.39 -2.50
C SER A 124 -6.01 4.16 -1.13
N CYS A 125 -4.86 3.48 -1.08
CA CYS A 125 -4.04 3.39 0.14
C CYS A 125 -3.51 4.75 0.63
N CYS A 126 -3.60 5.79 -0.20
CA CYS A 126 -3.12 7.14 0.04
C CYS A 126 -4.24 8.19 0.11
N SER A 127 -5.47 7.74 0.37
CA SER A 127 -6.61 8.61 0.69
C SER A 127 -7.48 7.97 1.76
N GLY A 128 -8.29 8.77 2.45
CA GLY A 128 -9.26 8.27 3.42
C GLY A 128 -9.42 9.16 4.64
N ARG A 129 -10.34 8.77 5.54
CA ARG A 129 -10.50 9.34 6.88
C ARG A 129 -9.23 9.07 7.69
N VAL A 130 -8.75 10.09 8.39
CA VAL A 130 -7.58 9.97 9.26
C VAL A 130 -8.02 9.39 10.59
N GLU A 131 -7.41 8.27 10.97
CA GLU A 131 -7.57 7.69 12.30
C GLU A 131 -6.21 7.59 12.99
N VAL A 132 -6.20 7.88 14.29
CA VAL A 132 -5.00 7.83 15.12
C VAL A 132 -5.14 6.81 16.24
N TYR A 133 -4.02 6.17 16.60
CA TYR A 133 -3.97 5.19 17.69
C TYR A 133 -3.47 5.85 18.97
N HIS A 134 -4.30 5.85 20.00
CA HIS A 134 -3.97 6.38 21.32
C HIS A 134 -4.69 5.58 22.40
N ASP A 135 -4.06 5.36 23.56
CA ASP A 135 -4.64 4.60 24.67
C ASP A 135 -5.26 3.25 24.26
N ASN A 136 -4.49 2.49 23.47
CA ASN A 136 -4.84 1.19 22.91
C ASN A 136 -6.14 1.15 22.09
N ARG A 137 -6.55 2.29 21.53
CA ARG A 137 -7.78 2.40 20.74
C ARG A 137 -7.57 3.32 19.54
N TRP A 138 -8.14 2.93 18.41
CA TRP A 138 -8.28 3.81 17.27
C TRP A 138 -9.36 4.85 17.53
N GLY A 139 -9.15 6.06 17.04
CA GLY A 139 -10.11 7.15 17.06
C GLY A 139 -9.84 8.14 15.94
N THR A 140 -10.79 9.04 15.71
CA THR A 140 -10.75 9.96 14.56
C THR A 140 -10.12 11.30 14.92
N VAL A 141 -9.92 12.13 13.89
CA VAL A 141 -9.43 13.51 14.00
C VAL A 141 -10.56 14.43 13.55
N CYS A 142 -10.86 15.49 14.30
CA CYS A 142 -11.83 16.50 13.90
C CYS A 142 -11.26 17.45 12.84
N ASP A 143 -12.12 17.94 11.95
CA ASP A 143 -11.77 18.83 10.84
C ASP A 143 -11.73 20.32 11.22
N ASP A 144 -12.03 20.67 12.47
CA ASP A 144 -11.79 22.00 13.02
C ASP A 144 -10.32 22.40 12.80
N TYR A 145 -10.10 23.48 12.06
CA TYR A 145 -8.78 23.99 11.65
C TYR A 145 -7.93 23.04 10.77
N TRP A 146 -8.47 21.90 10.35
CA TRP A 146 -7.77 20.93 9.51
C TRP A 146 -7.44 21.50 8.14
N ASP A 147 -6.15 21.57 7.81
CA ASP A 147 -5.69 22.16 6.55
C ASP A 147 -4.71 21.25 5.78
N THR A 148 -4.27 21.74 4.61
CA THR A 148 -3.34 21.00 3.75
C THR A 148 -1.94 20.84 4.35
N THR A 149 -1.57 21.68 5.32
CA THR A 149 -0.32 21.56 6.07
C THR A 149 -0.39 20.35 7.00
N ASP A 150 -1.52 20.16 7.68
CA ASP A 150 -1.76 18.98 8.53
C ASP A 150 -1.82 17.70 7.69
N ALA A 151 -2.57 17.73 6.59
CA ALA A 151 -2.63 16.62 5.65
C ALA A 151 -1.24 16.28 5.06
N GLN A 152 -0.37 17.27 4.86
CA GLN A 152 0.99 17.03 4.37
C GLN A 152 1.83 16.25 5.38
N ILE A 153 1.62 16.44 6.69
CA ILE A 153 2.26 15.62 7.70
C ILE A 153 1.80 14.16 7.56
N VAL A 154 0.49 13.92 7.46
CA VAL A 154 -0.07 12.57 7.28
C VAL A 154 0.45 11.90 6.01
N CYS A 155 0.41 12.60 4.87
CA CYS A 155 0.88 12.06 3.60
C CYS A 155 2.38 11.73 3.61
N ARG A 156 3.18 12.55 4.29
CA ARG A 156 4.61 12.29 4.45
C ARG A 156 4.87 11.12 5.40
N GLU A 157 4.18 11.11 6.54
CA GLU A 157 4.27 10.07 7.56
C GLU A 157 3.92 8.70 6.99
N LEU A 158 2.91 8.62 6.13
CA LEU A 158 2.50 7.38 5.46
C LEU A 158 3.28 7.06 4.18
N GLY A 159 4.24 7.92 3.77
CA GLY A 159 5.02 7.72 2.54
C GLY A 159 4.23 7.89 1.23
N CYS A 160 3.07 8.54 1.30
CA CYS A 160 2.11 8.76 0.22
C CYS A 160 2.35 10.04 -0.61
N GLY A 161 3.53 10.64 -0.49
CA GLY A 161 3.92 11.82 -1.26
C GLY A 161 3.40 13.13 -0.67
N THR A 162 2.91 14.02 -1.53
CA THR A 162 2.42 15.36 -1.14
C THR A 162 0.93 15.35 -0.89
N ALA A 163 0.44 16.18 0.04
CA ALA A 163 -1.00 16.37 0.23
C ALA A 163 -1.61 17.11 -0.97
N LEU A 164 -2.66 16.53 -1.56
CA LEU A 164 -3.48 17.15 -2.59
C LEU A 164 -4.68 17.87 -1.99
N SER A 165 -5.28 17.29 -0.93
CA SER A 165 -6.37 17.92 -0.20
C SER A 165 -6.50 17.41 1.24
N ALA A 166 -7.17 18.21 2.06
CA ALA A 166 -7.49 17.98 3.46
C ALA A 166 -9.02 18.03 3.66
N PRO A 167 -9.78 17.04 3.16
CA PRO A 167 -11.24 17.05 3.26
C PRO A 167 -11.72 16.91 4.70
N GLY A 168 -12.74 17.67 5.08
CA GLY A 168 -13.47 17.54 6.33
C GLY A 168 -14.86 16.92 6.13
N ASN A 169 -15.78 17.22 7.05
CA ASN A 169 -17.21 16.91 6.99
C ASN A 169 -17.49 15.42 6.76
N ALA A 170 -16.66 14.54 7.34
CA ALA A 170 -16.77 13.09 7.16
C ALA A 170 -16.84 12.67 5.69
N HIS A 171 -16.07 13.32 4.80
CA HIS A 171 -16.07 13.05 3.36
C HIS A 171 -15.89 11.57 3.00
N PHE A 172 -15.10 10.83 3.78
CA PHE A 172 -14.89 9.38 3.63
C PHE A 172 -15.82 8.52 4.52
N GLY A 173 -16.94 9.10 4.93
CA GLY A 173 -17.84 8.54 5.91
C GLY A 173 -17.38 8.77 7.35
N GLN A 174 -18.36 8.78 8.24
CA GLN A 174 -18.16 8.93 9.67
C GLN A 174 -17.41 7.73 10.25
N GLY A 175 -16.48 8.00 11.16
CA GLY A 175 -15.89 7.01 12.03
C GLY A 175 -16.79 6.67 13.20
N SER A 176 -16.21 6.02 14.20
CA SER A 176 -16.90 5.61 15.41
C SER A 176 -15.94 5.61 16.59
N GLY A 177 -16.49 5.72 17.81
CA GLY A 177 -15.71 5.67 19.04
C GLY A 177 -15.23 7.05 19.47
N THR A 178 -13.96 7.17 19.82
CA THR A 178 -13.40 8.41 20.35
C THR A 178 -12.89 9.29 19.22
N ILE A 179 -13.14 10.60 19.31
CA ILE A 179 -12.43 11.61 18.50
C ILE A 179 -11.22 12.04 19.33
N TRP A 180 -10.01 11.68 18.88
CA TRP A 180 -8.79 11.84 19.67
C TRP A 180 -8.17 13.22 19.57
N LEU A 181 -8.23 13.83 18.40
CA LEU A 181 -7.61 15.12 18.11
C LEU A 181 -8.65 16.11 17.58
N ASP A 182 -8.55 17.35 18.03
CA ASP A 182 -9.36 18.51 17.63
C ASP A 182 -8.44 19.73 17.50
N SER A 183 -8.70 20.57 16.50
CA SER A 183 -7.98 21.80 16.21
C SER A 183 -6.49 21.52 16.01
N VAL A 184 -6.20 20.54 15.14
CA VAL A 184 -4.83 20.19 14.80
C VAL A 184 -4.22 21.37 14.04
N THR A 185 -3.01 21.76 14.42
CA THR A 185 -2.26 22.82 13.75
C THR A 185 -0.79 22.41 13.66
N CYS A 186 -0.37 21.99 12.47
CA CYS A 186 1.00 21.65 12.15
C CYS A 186 1.77 22.86 11.59
N TYR A 187 3.08 22.90 11.82
CA TYR A 187 4.02 23.84 11.21
C TYR A 187 4.54 23.36 9.84
N GLY A 188 4.36 22.07 9.52
CA GLY A 188 4.80 21.44 8.28
C GLY A 188 6.16 20.72 8.39
N SER A 189 6.86 20.87 9.51
CA SER A 189 8.18 20.27 9.77
C SER A 189 8.12 19.02 10.66
N GLU A 190 6.96 18.70 11.21
CA GLU A 190 6.74 17.57 12.11
C GLU A 190 6.95 16.23 11.41
N SER A 191 7.54 15.26 12.10
CA SER A 191 7.69 13.90 11.57
C SER A 191 6.43 13.06 11.68
N SER A 192 5.47 13.46 12.51
CA SER A 192 4.21 12.74 12.77
C SER A 192 3.09 13.70 13.11
N LEU A 193 1.86 13.35 12.74
CA LEU A 193 0.65 14.10 13.06
C LEU A 193 0.49 14.29 14.58
N LEU A 194 0.92 13.30 15.36
CA LEU A 194 0.82 13.33 16.81
C LEU A 194 1.78 14.33 17.48
N SER A 195 2.71 14.90 16.71
CA SER A 195 3.65 15.93 17.18
C SER A 195 3.15 17.35 16.89
N CYS A 196 2.04 17.49 16.14
CA CYS A 196 1.45 18.79 15.87
C CYS A 196 0.72 19.36 17.09
N GLY A 197 0.47 20.68 17.08
CA GLY A 197 -0.38 21.31 18.08
C GLY A 197 -1.81 20.76 17.98
N SER A 198 -2.49 20.60 19.12
CA SER A 198 -3.92 20.25 19.20
C SER A 198 -4.51 20.73 20.54
N ARG A 199 -5.83 20.62 20.73
CA ARG A 199 -6.51 20.91 22.01
C ARG A 199 -6.19 19.92 23.14
N GLY A 200 -5.44 18.86 22.85
CA GLY A 200 -5.13 17.77 23.78
C GLY A 200 -6.01 16.54 23.56
N TRP A 201 -5.52 15.38 24.01
CA TRP A 201 -6.12 14.08 23.73
C TRP A 201 -7.56 13.95 24.24
N GLY A 202 -8.49 13.57 23.36
CA GLY A 202 -9.90 13.33 23.68
C GLY A 202 -10.67 14.58 24.12
N THR A 203 -10.05 15.76 24.05
CA THR A 203 -10.67 17.04 24.38
C THR A 203 -11.18 17.66 23.09
N GLN A 204 -12.46 17.46 22.80
CA GLN A 204 -13.02 17.75 21.49
C GLN A 204 -14.44 18.32 21.58
N GLY A 205 -14.76 19.30 20.71
CA GLY A 205 -16.09 19.89 20.58
C GLY A 205 -16.94 19.28 19.47
N CYS A 206 -16.39 18.33 18.73
CA CYS A 206 -16.92 17.85 17.47
C CYS A 206 -17.82 16.62 17.61
N THR A 207 -18.40 16.23 16.49
CA THR A 207 -19.08 14.96 16.28
C THR A 207 -18.47 14.24 15.09
N HIS A 208 -18.81 12.96 14.87
CA HIS A 208 -18.24 12.22 13.74
C HIS A 208 -18.64 12.75 12.36
N SER A 209 -19.60 13.68 12.25
CA SER A 209 -19.84 14.39 10.99
C SER A 209 -18.71 15.35 10.61
N GLU A 210 -17.78 15.61 11.53
CA GLU A 210 -16.63 16.50 11.39
C GLU A 210 -15.32 15.70 11.29
N ASP A 211 -15.38 14.39 11.00
CA ASP A 211 -14.17 13.59 10.87
C ASP A 211 -13.34 14.01 9.65
N ALA A 212 -12.07 14.33 9.89
CA ALA A 212 -11.09 14.76 8.91
C ALA A 212 -10.56 13.60 8.05
N GLY A 213 -10.18 13.93 6.82
CA GLY A 213 -9.58 13.02 5.86
C GLY A 213 -8.39 13.65 5.13
N VAL A 214 -7.71 12.83 4.34
CA VAL A 214 -6.64 13.29 3.43
C VAL A 214 -6.79 12.67 2.06
N VAL A 215 -6.31 13.38 1.05
CA VAL A 215 -5.96 12.82 -0.26
C VAL A 215 -4.51 13.20 -0.54
N CYS A 216 -3.66 12.20 -0.68
CA CYS A 216 -2.27 12.38 -1.03
C CYS A 216 -2.05 12.15 -2.54
N SER A 217 -0.91 12.59 -3.04
CA SER A 217 -0.53 12.39 -4.44
C SER A 217 -0.35 10.92 -4.81
N GLY A 218 -0.16 10.06 -3.82
CA GLY A 218 0.30 8.70 -4.03
C GLY A 218 1.71 8.69 -4.60
N ARG A 219 2.15 7.51 -5.05
CA ARG A 219 3.42 7.34 -5.76
C ARG A 219 3.25 7.09 -7.24
N SER A 220 2.03 6.83 -7.70
CA SER A 220 1.66 6.66 -9.10
C SER A 220 0.64 7.73 -9.54
N ARG A 221 0.64 8.10 -10.82
CA ARG A 221 -0.39 8.92 -11.47
C ARG A 221 -0.62 8.49 -12.93
N LEU A 222 -1.81 8.82 -13.46
CA LEU A 222 -2.15 8.61 -14.87
C LEU A 222 -2.20 9.93 -15.62
N VAL A 223 -1.50 10.02 -16.75
CA VAL A 223 -1.37 11.24 -17.54
C VAL A 223 -1.94 11.06 -18.94
N ASN A 224 -2.54 12.13 -19.49
CA ASN A 224 -3.07 12.22 -20.86
C ASN A 224 -4.18 11.22 -21.24
N GLY A 225 -4.77 10.52 -20.28
CA GLY A 225 -5.92 9.65 -20.54
C GLY A 225 -7.27 10.32 -20.31
N PHE A 226 -8.33 9.56 -20.59
CA PHE A 226 -9.70 10.01 -20.38
C PHE A 226 -10.11 9.77 -18.92
N GLY A 227 -10.25 10.85 -18.15
CA GLY A 227 -10.59 10.77 -16.73
C GLY A 227 -9.39 10.39 -15.84
N ARG A 228 -9.65 10.09 -14.55
CA ARG A 228 -8.60 9.77 -13.56
C ARG A 228 -8.12 8.32 -13.59
N CYS A 229 -8.82 7.44 -14.31
CA CYS A 229 -8.62 5.98 -14.29
C CYS A 229 -8.13 5.42 -15.63
N ALA A 230 -7.62 6.26 -16.52
CA ALA A 230 -6.93 5.85 -17.72
C ALA A 230 -5.79 6.83 -18.01
N GLY A 231 -4.68 6.34 -18.57
CA GLY A 231 -3.56 7.19 -18.99
C GLY A 231 -2.21 6.50 -18.96
N ARG A 232 -1.17 7.24 -19.34
CA ARG A 232 0.24 6.85 -19.19
C ARG A 232 0.58 6.77 -17.72
N VAL A 233 1.24 5.69 -17.30
CA VAL A 233 1.68 5.51 -15.92
C VAL A 233 2.95 6.32 -15.67
N GLU A 234 2.89 7.19 -14.68
CA GLU A 234 4.07 7.88 -14.16
C GLU A 234 4.18 7.67 -12.66
N ILE A 235 5.41 7.52 -12.17
CA ILE A 235 5.69 7.33 -10.76
C ILE A 235 6.59 8.44 -10.21
N TYR A 236 6.40 8.77 -8.94
CA TYR A 236 7.19 9.77 -8.25
C TYR A 236 8.33 9.13 -7.46
N TYR A 237 9.57 9.43 -7.85
CA TYR A 237 10.75 8.90 -7.20
C TYR A 237 11.88 9.93 -7.16
N ARG A 238 12.57 10.03 -6.01
CA ARG A 238 13.71 10.96 -5.77
C ARG A 238 13.45 12.41 -6.18
N GLY A 239 12.25 12.91 -5.94
CA GLY A 239 11.91 14.31 -6.20
C GLY A 239 11.41 14.60 -7.61
N ALA A 240 11.34 13.61 -8.49
CA ALA A 240 10.91 13.79 -9.88
C ALA A 240 9.85 12.75 -10.28
N TRP A 241 9.03 13.13 -11.27
CA TRP A 241 8.15 12.20 -11.98
C TRP A 241 8.92 11.54 -13.13
N GLY A 242 8.62 10.28 -13.39
CA GLY A 242 9.20 9.54 -14.50
C GLY A 242 8.29 8.42 -14.96
N SER A 243 8.54 7.91 -16.17
CA SER A 243 7.71 6.91 -16.80
C SER A 243 8.14 5.48 -16.47
N VAL A 244 7.31 4.53 -16.87
CA VAL A 244 7.53 3.08 -16.73
C VAL A 244 7.60 2.47 -18.13
N CYS A 245 8.59 1.62 -18.38
CA CYS A 245 8.83 1.03 -19.69
C CYS A 245 7.97 -0.21 -19.92
N SER A 246 7.57 -0.46 -21.18
CA SER A 246 6.66 -1.54 -21.58
C SER A 246 7.23 -2.94 -21.60
N ASP A 247 8.52 -3.09 -21.34
CA ASP A 247 9.14 -4.40 -21.30
C ASP A 247 8.51 -5.16 -20.10
N SER A 248 7.92 -6.32 -20.38
CA SER A 248 7.11 -7.16 -19.47
C SER A 248 5.75 -6.60 -18.97
N TRP A 249 5.37 -5.36 -19.30
CA TRP A 249 4.13 -4.72 -18.81
C TRP A 249 2.81 -5.48 -19.09
N GLY A 250 2.21 -6.09 -18.08
CA GLY A 250 1.03 -6.96 -18.15
C GLY A 250 -0.23 -6.39 -17.48
N LEU A 251 -1.31 -7.17 -17.53
CA LEU A 251 -2.57 -6.82 -16.86
C LEU A 251 -2.42 -6.84 -15.34
N GLU A 252 -1.55 -7.70 -14.83
CA GLU A 252 -1.20 -7.81 -13.42
C GLU A 252 -0.52 -6.52 -12.91
N ASP A 253 0.35 -5.91 -13.73
CA ASP A 253 0.94 -4.61 -13.40
C ASP A 253 -0.10 -3.50 -13.41
N ALA A 254 -0.97 -3.53 -14.43
CA ALA A 254 -2.08 -2.59 -14.51
C ALA A 254 -3.03 -2.74 -13.32
N GLU A 255 -3.28 -3.95 -12.83
CA GLU A 255 -4.16 -4.23 -11.68
C GLU A 255 -3.61 -3.56 -10.42
N VAL A 256 -2.29 -3.62 -10.21
CA VAL A 256 -1.63 -2.93 -9.09
C VAL A 256 -1.80 -1.42 -9.20
N VAL A 257 -1.57 -0.83 -10.37
CA VAL A 257 -1.75 0.62 -10.57
C VAL A 257 -3.21 1.03 -10.37
N CYS A 258 -4.15 0.26 -10.93
CA CYS A 258 -5.58 0.55 -10.82
C CYS A 258 -6.06 0.47 -9.36
N ARG A 259 -5.60 -0.54 -8.59
CA ARG A 259 -5.88 -0.63 -7.16
C ARG A 259 -5.19 0.47 -6.36
N GLU A 260 -3.92 0.75 -6.62
CA GLU A 260 -3.15 1.83 -5.96
C GLU A 260 -3.88 3.17 -6.11
N LEU A 261 -4.45 3.44 -7.29
CA LEU A 261 -5.17 4.69 -7.59
C LEU A 261 -6.65 4.68 -7.19
N GLY A 262 -7.16 3.55 -6.70
CA GLY A 262 -8.57 3.41 -6.35
C GLY A 262 -9.54 3.39 -7.51
N CYS A 263 -9.08 2.92 -8.65
CA CYS A 263 -9.78 2.90 -9.92
C CYS A 263 -10.36 1.52 -10.25
N GLY A 264 -10.56 0.65 -9.26
CA GLY A 264 -11.08 -0.69 -9.46
C GLY A 264 -10.08 -1.62 -10.17
N ALA A 265 -10.61 -2.61 -10.89
CA ALA A 265 -9.83 -3.61 -11.60
C ALA A 265 -9.23 -3.06 -12.91
N ALA A 266 -8.12 -3.59 -13.37
CA ALA A 266 -7.55 -3.28 -14.67
C ALA A 266 -8.39 -3.87 -15.81
N VAL A 267 -8.67 -3.02 -16.81
CA VAL A 267 -9.35 -3.41 -18.06
C VAL A 267 -8.32 -3.68 -19.14
N SER A 268 -7.24 -2.89 -19.18
CA SER A 268 -6.15 -3.09 -20.14
C SER A 268 -4.84 -2.49 -19.67
N ALA A 269 -3.75 -3.02 -20.23
CA ALA A 269 -2.37 -2.59 -20.01
C ALA A 269 -1.71 -2.16 -21.34
N PRO A 270 -2.09 -1.01 -21.94
CA PRO A 270 -1.54 -0.61 -23.22
C PRO A 270 -0.03 -0.32 -23.15
N ARG A 271 0.68 -0.69 -24.22
CA ARG A 271 2.12 -0.51 -24.39
C ARG A 271 2.40 0.44 -25.55
N GLY A 272 3.57 1.09 -25.57
CA GLY A 272 4.02 1.86 -26.72
C GLY A 272 3.49 3.30 -26.77
N ALA A 273 3.47 3.98 -25.61
CA ALA A 273 3.12 5.40 -25.49
C ALA A 273 1.73 5.77 -26.05
N VAL A 274 0.72 4.92 -25.80
CA VAL A 274 -0.66 5.12 -26.30
C VAL A 274 -1.24 6.47 -25.87
N TYR A 275 -0.93 6.94 -24.67
CA TYR A 275 -1.31 8.27 -24.17
C TYR A 275 -0.20 9.33 -24.35
N GLY A 276 0.65 9.14 -25.35
CA GLY A 276 1.80 9.97 -25.66
C GLY A 276 3.02 9.63 -24.82
N GLU A 277 4.17 10.12 -25.28
CA GLU A 277 5.46 9.96 -24.63
C GLU A 277 5.55 10.79 -23.34
N GLY A 278 6.16 10.21 -22.32
CA GLY A 278 6.54 10.89 -21.10
C GLY A 278 7.74 11.81 -21.31
N SER A 279 8.16 12.46 -20.22
CA SER A 279 9.32 13.34 -20.20
C SER A 279 10.12 13.10 -18.94
N GLY A 280 11.45 13.10 -19.05
CA GLY A 280 12.33 12.94 -17.90
C GLY A 280 12.85 11.51 -17.76
N PRO A 281 13.13 11.04 -16.53
CA PRO A 281 13.66 9.70 -16.33
C PRO A 281 12.61 8.61 -16.59
N ILE A 282 13.06 7.46 -17.06
CA ILE A 282 12.30 6.21 -17.06
C ILE A 282 12.73 5.47 -15.79
N PHE A 283 11.84 5.24 -14.83
CA PHE A 283 12.23 4.78 -13.50
C PHE A 283 12.13 3.26 -13.30
N LEU A 284 11.23 2.59 -14.02
CA LEU A 284 11.03 1.15 -13.93
C LEU A 284 11.06 0.53 -15.33
N GLU A 285 11.68 -0.65 -15.42
CA GLU A 285 11.66 -1.56 -16.57
C GLU A 285 11.41 -2.97 -16.06
N ASP A 286 10.88 -3.84 -16.93
CA ASP A 286 10.53 -5.22 -16.60
C ASP A 286 9.71 -5.33 -15.31
N VAL A 287 8.65 -4.51 -15.23
CA VAL A 287 7.70 -4.63 -14.13
C VAL A 287 7.03 -5.98 -14.24
N ASP A 288 7.06 -6.73 -13.15
CA ASP A 288 6.52 -8.09 -13.03
C ASP A 288 5.76 -8.18 -11.71
N CYS A 289 4.60 -7.52 -11.70
CA CYS A 289 3.62 -7.63 -10.64
C CYS A 289 2.85 -8.94 -10.76
N THR A 290 2.33 -9.41 -9.63
CA THR A 290 1.42 -10.55 -9.54
C THR A 290 -0.04 -10.12 -9.40
N GLY A 291 -0.30 -8.81 -9.41
CA GLY A 291 -1.63 -8.21 -9.34
C GLY A 291 -2.11 -7.95 -7.92
N ASN A 292 -1.36 -8.31 -6.88
CA ASN A 292 -1.78 -8.19 -5.47
C ASN A 292 -0.91 -7.21 -4.64
N GLU A 293 0.13 -6.65 -5.25
CA GLU A 293 1.01 -5.67 -4.63
C GLU A 293 0.23 -4.40 -4.26
N ALA A 294 0.52 -3.83 -3.09
CA ALA A 294 -0.18 -2.62 -2.64
C ALA A 294 0.12 -1.39 -3.50
N MET A 295 1.28 -1.36 -4.17
CA MET A 295 1.70 -0.27 -5.06
C MET A 295 2.74 -0.74 -6.05
N LEU A 296 2.84 -0.01 -7.16
CA LEU A 296 3.66 -0.41 -8.31
C LEU A 296 5.15 -0.57 -7.95
N HIS A 297 5.65 0.22 -7.02
CA HIS A 297 7.06 0.13 -6.59
C HIS A 297 7.38 -1.13 -5.78
N TYR A 298 6.38 -1.89 -5.34
CA TYR A 298 6.57 -3.16 -4.65
C TYR A 298 6.62 -4.36 -5.59
N CYS A 299 6.33 -4.16 -6.88
CA CYS A 299 6.48 -5.22 -7.87
C CYS A 299 7.95 -5.51 -8.15
N GLY A 300 8.21 -6.73 -8.65
CA GLY A 300 9.50 -7.04 -9.25
C GLY A 300 9.78 -6.05 -10.38
N SER A 301 10.99 -5.51 -10.42
CA SER A 301 11.46 -4.65 -11.51
C SER A 301 12.97 -4.76 -11.67
N SER A 302 13.44 -4.65 -12.90
CA SER A 302 14.88 -4.61 -13.20
C SER A 302 15.40 -3.19 -13.11
N ALA A 303 16.64 -3.02 -12.63
CA ALA A 303 17.31 -1.72 -12.64
C ALA A 303 17.99 -1.49 -13.99
N LEU A 304 17.64 -0.37 -14.66
CA LEU A 304 18.17 0.16 -15.94
C LEU A 304 19.60 -0.29 -16.28
N LYS A 305 19.76 -1.51 -16.78
CA LYS A 305 21.03 -1.95 -17.36
C LYS A 305 20.74 -2.86 -18.54
N THR A 306 21.02 -2.25 -19.70
CA THR A 306 21.40 -2.85 -20.99
C THR A 306 20.32 -3.06 -22.05
N HIS A 307 19.14 -2.45 -21.95
CA HIS A 307 18.15 -2.47 -23.04
C HIS A 307 17.56 -1.09 -23.42
N ASN A 308 17.16 -0.97 -24.69
CA ASN A 308 16.72 0.26 -25.38
C ASN A 308 15.31 0.72 -24.95
N CYS A 309 15.12 1.13 -23.69
CA CYS A 309 13.91 1.83 -23.30
C CYS A 309 13.99 3.31 -23.71
N ALA A 310 13.01 3.75 -24.49
CA ALA A 310 12.76 5.13 -24.88
C ALA A 310 11.30 5.45 -24.53
N HIS A 311 10.93 6.74 -24.46
CA HIS A 311 9.56 7.12 -24.11
C HIS A 311 8.49 6.62 -25.09
N SER A 312 8.88 6.26 -26.31
CA SER A 312 8.02 5.55 -27.27
C SER A 312 7.53 4.18 -26.77
N LYS A 313 8.14 3.65 -25.70
CA LYS A 313 7.75 2.43 -24.99
C LYS A 313 7.05 2.70 -23.65
N ASP A 314 6.66 3.92 -23.35
CA ASP A 314 6.00 4.20 -22.07
C ASP A 314 4.68 3.42 -21.95
N VAL A 315 4.42 2.91 -20.76
CA VAL A 315 3.24 2.09 -20.48
C VAL A 315 2.04 2.93 -20.10
N SER A 316 0.87 2.31 -20.21
CA SER A 316 -0.39 2.91 -19.84
C SER A 316 -1.27 1.89 -19.14
N VAL A 317 -2.31 2.39 -18.49
CA VAL A 317 -3.40 1.57 -17.95
C VAL A 317 -4.74 2.16 -18.33
N ILE A 318 -5.72 1.28 -18.39
CA ILE A 318 -7.14 1.64 -18.39
C ILE A 318 -7.79 0.77 -17.32
N CYS A 319 -8.39 1.41 -16.33
CA CYS A 319 -9.02 0.75 -15.20
C CYS A 319 -10.55 0.80 -15.32
N PHE A 320 -11.21 -0.07 -14.57
CA PHE A 320 -12.66 -0.13 -14.46
C PHE A 320 -13.15 0.93 -13.47
N ASP A 321 -13.60 2.07 -13.97
CA ASP A 321 -14.09 3.16 -13.13
C ASP A 321 -15.39 2.77 -12.38
N ALA A 322 -15.23 2.18 -11.20
CA ALA A 322 -16.33 1.89 -10.28
C ALA A 322 -17.03 3.16 -9.74
N GLY A 323 -16.51 4.36 -10.03
CA GLY A 323 -17.14 5.65 -9.74
C GLY A 323 -18.03 6.20 -10.88
N GLY A 324 -18.16 5.49 -12.00
CA GLY A 324 -18.83 5.96 -13.21
C GLY A 324 -20.27 5.49 -13.45
N CYS A 325 -20.87 4.67 -12.59
CA CYS A 325 -22.29 4.30 -12.69
C CYS A 325 -23.18 5.14 -11.75
N CYS A 326 -23.07 6.47 -11.88
CA CYS A 326 -24.10 7.41 -11.42
C CYS A 326 -24.27 8.59 -12.40
N LEU A 327 -24.05 8.38 -13.70
CA LEU A 327 -24.70 9.22 -14.72
C LEU A 327 -26.09 8.67 -14.99
N SER A 328 -27.05 9.21 -14.24
CA SER A 328 -28.48 9.33 -14.54
C SER A 328 -28.89 8.81 -15.93
N LEU A 329 -29.32 7.55 -15.99
CA LEU A 329 -30.38 7.14 -16.92
C LEU A 329 -31.69 7.68 -16.34
N SER A 330 -32.03 8.91 -16.68
CA SER A 330 -33.35 9.48 -16.39
C SER A 330 -33.72 10.50 -17.47
N PHE A 331 -34.77 10.13 -18.20
CA PHE A 331 -35.60 10.91 -19.11
C PHE A 331 -35.04 11.31 -20.47
N LEU A 332 -35.50 10.60 -21.50
CA LEU A 332 -36.40 11.21 -22.48
C LEU A 332 -37.56 10.23 -22.73
N PHE A 333 -38.76 10.66 -22.32
CA PHE A 333 -40.00 10.32 -23.02
C PHE A 333 -39.98 10.98 -24.40
#